data_AF-A0A5C7NJD9-F1
#
_entry.id   AF-A0A5C7NJD9-F1
#
_cell.length_a   1.000
_cell.length_b   1.000
_cell.length_c   1.000
_cell.angle_alpha   90.00
_cell.angle_beta   90.00
_cell.angle_gamma   90.00
#
_symmetry.space_group_name_H-M   'P 1'
#
loop_
_entity.id
_entity.type
_entity.pdbx_description
1 polymer ?
#
loop_
_entity_poly.entity_id
_entity_poly.type
_entity_poly.pdbx_seq_one_letter_code
_entity_poly.pdbx_strand_id
1 'polypeptide(L)' 'LHFNPVKHGYAARVADWPYSTFHRLVGEGVYPRDWSGSAAADALPGLD' A
#
# COMPACT_ATOMS: atom_id res chain seq x y z
N LEU A 1 3.57 2.21 7.48
CA LEU A 1 2.78 3.42 7.82
C LEU A 1 1.49 3.50 7.01
N HIS A 2 1.56 3.69 5.68
CA HIS A 2 0.36 3.84 4.82
C HIS A 2 -0.56 2.63 4.79
N PHE A 3 -0.04 1.42 5.01
CA PHE A 3 -0.84 0.20 5.14
C PHE A 3 -1.48 0.01 6.53
N ASN A 4 -1.10 0.79 7.55
CA ASN A 4 -1.59 0.60 8.92
C ASN A 4 -3.12 0.70 9.04
N PRO A 5 -3.82 1.62 8.36
CA PRO A 5 -5.29 1.67 8.40
C PRO A 5 -5.93 0.37 7.90
N VAL A 6 -5.35 -0.26 6.88
CA VAL A 6 -5.82 -1.56 6.37
C VAL A 6 -5.52 -2.67 7.37
N LYS A 7 -4.27 -2.73 7.87
CA LYS A 7 -3.85 -3.71 8.89
C LYS A 7 -4.75 -3.71 10.14
N HIS A 8 -5.23 -2.54 10.55
CA HIS A 8 -6.06 -2.37 11.74
C HIS A 8 -7.57 -2.31 11.43
N GLY A 9 -7.98 -2.52 10.18
CA GLY A 9 -9.39 -2.59 9.79
C GLY A 9 -10.11 -1.24 9.72
N TYR A 10 -9.39 -0.13 9.74
CA TYR A 10 -9.97 1.22 9.63
C TYR A 10 -10.30 1.63 8.18
N ALA A 11 -9.73 0.95 7.19
CA ALA A 11 -10.00 1.18 5.77
C ALA A 11 -9.87 -0.12 4.97
N ALA A 12 -10.68 -0.27 3.91
CA ALA A 12 -10.58 -1.42 3.00
C ALA A 12 -9.33 -1.34 2.10
N ARG A 13 -8.91 -0.14 1.71
CA ARG A 13 -7.72 0.11 0.88
C ARG A 13 -6.89 1.26 1.45
N VAL A 14 -5.60 1.30 1.12
CA VAL A 14 -4.70 2.41 1.49
C VAL A 14 -5.22 3.75 0.97
N ALA A 15 -5.72 3.74 -0.27
CA ALA A 15 -6.28 4.92 -0.92
C ALA A 15 -7.59 5.42 -0.28
N ASP A 16 -8.27 4.61 0.53
CA ASP A 16 -9.52 5.01 1.18
C ASP A 16 -9.26 5.77 2.49
N TRP A 17 -8.01 5.77 2.98
CA TRP A 17 -7.64 6.46 4.22
C TRP A 17 -7.20 7.91 3.97
N PRO A 18 -7.97 8.92 4.39
CA PRO A 18 -7.66 10.32 4.07
C PRO A 18 -6.50 10.89 4.91
N TYR A 19 -6.24 10.33 6.09
CA TYR A 19 -5.26 10.86 7.05
C TYR A 19 -3.88 10.25 6.83
N SER A 20 -3.30 10.50 5.65
CA SER A 20 -2.07 9.86 5.20
C SER A 20 -1.36 10.71 4.14
N THR A 21 -0.02 10.76 4.19
CA THR A 21 0.78 11.40 3.13
C THR A 21 0.80 10.60 1.82
N PHE A 22 0.17 9.42 1.78
CA PHE A 22 0.05 8.58 0.58
C PHE A 22 -0.51 9.35 -0.63
N HIS A 23 -1.56 10.15 -0.44
CA HIS A 23 -2.20 10.89 -1.54
C HIS A 23 -1.25 11.87 -2.22
N ARG A 24 -0.45 12.59 -1.43
CA ARG A 24 0.57 13.49 -1.95
C ARG A 24 1.65 12.72 -2.71
N LEU A 25 2.12 11.60 -2.15
CA LEU A 25 3.16 10.77 -2.75
C LEU A 25 2.68 10.06 -4.04
N VAL A 26 1.40 9.72 -4.16
CA VAL A 26 0.81 9.27 -5.44
C VAL A 26 0.81 10.41 -6.47
N GLY A 27 0.42 11.63 -6.06
CA GLY A 27 0.46 12.80 -6.95
C GLY A 27 1.88 13.16 -7.43
N GLU A 28 2.89 12.89 -6.60
CA GLU A 28 4.31 13.08 -6.93
C GLU A 28 4.93 11.88 -7.68
N GLY A 29 4.15 10.81 -7.93
CA GLY A 29 4.61 9.62 -8.65
C GLY A 29 5.53 8.69 -7.83
N VAL A 30 5.65 8.91 -6.52
CA VAL A 30 6.47 8.07 -5.62
C VAL A 30 5.81 6.72 -5.36
N TYR A 31 4.47 6.69 -5.30
CA TYR A 31 3.70 5.45 -5.15
C TYR A 31 2.70 5.25 -6.28
N PRO A 32 2.48 4.00 -6.72
CA PRO A 32 1.38 3.69 -7.61
C PRO A 32 0.04 3.82 -6.88
N ARG A 33 -0.99 4.29 -7.60
CA ARG A 33 -2.33 4.54 -7.03
C ARG A 33 -2.99 3.28 -6.47
N ASP A 34 -2.68 2.13 -7.06
CA ASP A 34 -3.16 0.82 -6.68
C ASP A 34 -2.22 0.06 -5.74
N TRP A 35 -1.25 0.77 -5.13
CA TRP A 35 -0.38 0.20 -4.09
C TRP A 35 -1.23 -0.34 -2.94
N SER A 36 -1.51 -1.62 -3.02
CA SER A 36 -2.05 -2.42 -1.94
C SER A 36 -0.82 -3.01 -1.26
N GLY A 37 -0.69 -2.85 0.05
CA GLY A 37 0.42 -3.45 0.81
C GLY A 37 0.39 -4.99 0.84
N SER A 38 -0.21 -5.64 -0.17
CA SER A 38 0.02 -7.04 -0.47
C SER A 38 1.49 -7.15 -0.86
N ALA A 39 2.32 -7.56 0.09
CA ALA A 39 3.39 -8.47 -0.27
C ALA A 39 2.69 -9.68 -0.90
N ALA A 40 2.37 -9.58 -2.20
CA ALA A 40 2.55 -10.73 -3.04
C ALA A 40 4.00 -11.10 -2.74
N ALA A 41 4.17 -12.17 -1.96
CA ALA A 41 5.36 -12.96 -2.09
C ALA A 41 5.43 -13.22 -3.59
N ASP A 42 6.24 -12.43 -4.29
CA ASP A 42 7.02 -13.00 -5.36
C ASP A 42 7.63 -14.22 -4.69
N ALA A 43 7.04 -15.38 -4.96
CA ALA A 43 7.79 -16.61 -4.98
C ALA A 43 8.96 -16.27 -5.90
N LEU A 44 10.08 -15.86 -5.30
CA LEU A 44 11.32 -15.66 -6.01
C LEU A 44 11.52 -16.97 -6.78
N PRO A 45 11.51 -16.95 -8.13
CA PRO A 45 11.81 -18.16 -8.87
C PRO A 45 13.28 -18.48 -8.55
N GLY A 46 13.51 -19.57 -7.82
CA GLY A 46 14.87 -20.06 -7.51
C GLY A 46 15.35 -19.84 -6.08
N LEU A 47 14.51 -20.06 -5.07
CA LEU A 47 15.00 -20.41 -3.73
C LEU A 47 14.51 -21.81 -3.35
N ASP A 48 15.15 -22.82 -3.93
CA ASP A 48 15.38 -24.12 -3.32
C ASP A 48 16.55 -24.07 -2.32
#